data_AF-A0A8X7MP13-F1
#
_entry.id   AF-A0A8X7MP13-F1
#
_cell.length_a   1.000
_cell.length_b   1.000
_cell.length_c   1.000
_cell.angle_alpha   90.00
_cell.angle_beta   90.00
_cell.angle_gamma   90.00
#
_symmetry.space_group_name_H-M   'P 1'
#
loop_
_entity.id
_entity.type
_entity.pdbx_description
1 polymer ?
#
loop_
_entity_poly.entity_id
_entity_poly.type
_entity_poly.pdbx_seq_one_letter_code
_entity_poly.pdbx_strand_id
1 'polypeptide(L)'
;MPFGQVVIGSPGSGKTTYCYGLQQYLTALGRPVFIVNLDPANHTVPYQPAVSLSELITVQDVMEELHLGPNGAMLYCLEYLEANLDWLERKLDELPGPKQDRYVVFDLPGQVELSTNHASLRHILDHLTHKLQWQLVAVHLVDASHITDASRYIALLLLSLRAMLTLELPHVNVLSKMDLLSQMSDQLAFNLDYYTEVQDLSYLLPFLATQTSSGSAPSAHAKRFSKLNQRITELIEDFALVGFETLAVEDRESMARLIHLCDKATGYVYVQGAVGEAARVMEDEEEGGLLSVEDREARAKAARGGTAASAAALFTVADTGSTDPSGSGRDASSHVHDMQERYVDPISSRLWRDWQSKQWEEEGKQVFERRIWEEANKVVKAQGKEQQPTGTETTS
;
A
#
# COMPACT_ATOMS: atom_id res chain seq x y z
N MET A 1 -7.09 -11.96 -17.55
CA MET A 1 -7.75 -12.41 -16.30
C MET A 1 -8.02 -11.15 -15.49
N PRO A 2 -9.18 -10.99 -14.82
CA PRO A 2 -9.41 -9.85 -13.93
C PRO A 2 -8.54 -9.95 -12.68
N PHE A 3 -8.23 -8.81 -12.08
CA PHE A 3 -7.39 -8.69 -10.90
C PHE A 3 -8.14 -7.98 -9.78
N GLY A 4 -7.80 -8.28 -8.53
CA GLY A 4 -8.41 -7.55 -7.43
C GLY A 4 -7.73 -7.67 -6.08
N GLN A 5 -8.15 -6.78 -5.19
CA GLN A 5 -7.77 -6.77 -3.79
C GLN A 5 -8.98 -7.13 -2.92
N VAL A 6 -8.78 -8.00 -1.95
CA VAL A 6 -9.78 -8.36 -0.95
C VAL A 6 -9.36 -7.71 0.36
N VAL A 7 -10.06 -6.65 0.75
CA VAL A 7 -9.66 -5.83 1.90
C VAL A 7 -10.34 -6.37 3.16
N ILE A 8 -9.55 -6.94 4.07
CA ILE A 8 -10.00 -7.48 5.36
C ILE A 8 -9.34 -6.73 6.51
N GLY A 9 -9.87 -6.91 7.72
CA GLY A 9 -9.34 -6.27 8.92
C GLY A 9 -10.41 -6.02 9.96
N SER A 10 -10.00 -5.85 11.21
CA SER A 10 -10.89 -5.60 12.34
C SER A 10 -11.74 -4.34 12.18
N PRO A 11 -12.84 -4.17 12.94
CA PRO A 11 -13.61 -2.94 12.91
C PRO A 11 -12.71 -1.76 13.29
N GLY A 12 -12.80 -0.66 12.53
CA GLY A 12 -11.99 0.53 12.78
C GLY A 12 -10.55 0.48 12.25
N SER A 13 -10.06 -0.63 11.67
CA SER A 13 -8.73 -0.72 11.03
C SER A 13 -8.53 0.20 9.82
N GLY A 14 -9.59 0.83 9.30
CA GLY A 14 -9.51 1.78 8.19
C GLY A 14 -9.72 1.17 6.79
N LYS A 15 -10.35 -0.01 6.66
CA LYS A 15 -10.67 -0.66 5.36
C LYS A 15 -11.32 0.28 4.35
N THR A 16 -12.47 0.84 4.68
CA THR A 16 -13.21 1.75 3.79
C THR A 16 -12.39 3.01 3.46
N THR A 17 -11.60 3.52 4.41
CA THR A 17 -10.68 4.64 4.19
C THR A 17 -9.56 4.29 3.21
N TYR A 18 -8.98 3.09 3.35
CA TYR A 18 -8.00 2.56 2.41
C TYR A 18 -8.60 2.37 1.01
N CYS A 19 -9.78 1.76 0.89
CA CYS A 19 -10.48 1.60 -0.39
C CYS A 19 -10.68 2.95 -1.09
N TYR A 20 -11.10 3.98 -0.34
CA TYR A 20 -11.27 5.32 -0.86
C TYR A 20 -9.95 5.95 -1.32
N GLY A 21 -8.93 5.94 -0.46
CA GLY A 21 -7.61 6.50 -0.79
C GLY A 21 -6.97 5.79 -1.98
N LEU A 22 -7.14 4.46 -2.08
CA LEU A 22 -6.70 3.65 -3.21
C LEU A 22 -7.40 4.05 -4.50
N GLN A 23 -8.73 4.25 -4.47
CA GLN A 23 -9.47 4.70 -5.63
C GLN A 23 -9.01 6.08 -6.10
N GLN A 24 -8.84 7.04 -5.19
CA GLN A 24 -8.34 8.37 -5.51
C GLN A 24 -6.93 8.30 -6.12
N TYR A 25 -6.04 7.53 -5.51
CA TYR A 25 -4.66 7.37 -5.95
C TYR A 25 -4.55 6.75 -7.34
N LEU A 26 -5.24 5.63 -7.58
CA LEU A 26 -5.23 4.95 -8.88
C LEU A 26 -5.90 5.79 -9.97
N THR A 27 -7.00 6.47 -9.65
CA THR A 27 -7.68 7.39 -10.58
C THR A 27 -6.76 8.53 -10.98
N ALA A 28 -6.00 9.11 -10.04
CA ALA A 28 -5.02 10.15 -10.33
C ALA A 28 -3.87 9.66 -11.24
N LEU A 29 -3.52 8.38 -11.17
CA LEU A 29 -2.56 7.75 -12.08
C LEU A 29 -3.16 7.35 -13.45
N GLY A 30 -4.45 7.61 -13.66
CA GLY A 30 -5.20 7.20 -14.84
C GLY A 30 -5.41 5.68 -14.92
N ARG A 31 -5.26 4.96 -13.81
CA ARG A 31 -5.48 3.51 -13.72
C ARG A 31 -6.93 3.23 -13.30
N PRO A 32 -7.73 2.53 -14.13
CA PRO A 32 -9.13 2.25 -13.80
C PRO A 32 -9.22 1.28 -12.62
N VAL A 33 -10.10 1.60 -11.67
CA VAL A 33 -10.39 0.78 -10.49
C VAL A 33 -11.87 0.84 -10.14
N PHE A 34 -12.44 -0.29 -9.75
CA PHE A 34 -13.82 -0.38 -9.28
C PHE A 34 -13.83 -0.86 -7.82
N ILE A 35 -14.64 -0.23 -6.97
CA ILE A 35 -14.87 -0.71 -5.60
C ILE A 35 -16.18 -1.49 -5.57
N VAL A 36 -16.13 -2.71 -5.04
CA VAL A 36 -17.28 -3.54 -4.71
C VAL A 36 -17.43 -3.54 -3.20
N ASN A 37 -18.49 -2.91 -2.69
CA ASN A 37 -18.77 -2.90 -1.26
C ASN A 37 -19.57 -4.16 -0.90
N LEU A 38 -18.97 -5.03 -0.09
CA LEU A 38 -19.61 -6.22 0.46
C LEU A 38 -19.94 -6.07 1.95
N ASP A 39 -19.77 -4.88 2.54
CA ASP A 39 -20.26 -4.57 3.89
C ASP A 39 -21.74 -4.12 3.84
N PRO A 40 -22.70 -4.95 4.31
CA PRO A 40 -24.12 -4.62 4.28
C PRO A 40 -24.53 -3.65 5.40
N ALA A 41 -23.66 -3.37 6.39
CA ALA A 41 -23.94 -2.43 7.48
C ALA A 41 -23.46 -0.99 7.19
N ASN A 42 -22.68 -0.78 6.13
CA ASN A 42 -22.08 0.51 5.85
C ASN A 42 -22.99 1.39 4.98
N HIS A 43 -23.82 2.22 5.64
CA HIS A 43 -24.80 3.08 4.95
C HIS A 43 -24.19 4.34 4.32
N THR A 44 -23.03 4.80 4.78
CA THR A 44 -22.42 6.07 4.35
C THR A 44 -20.95 5.85 4.00
N VAL A 45 -20.71 5.27 2.83
CA VAL A 45 -19.36 5.13 2.26
C VAL A 45 -18.90 6.46 1.64
N PRO A 46 -17.62 6.85 1.77
CA PRO A 46 -17.08 8.09 1.20
C PRO A 46 -16.82 8.02 -0.31
N TYR A 47 -17.05 6.85 -0.93
CA TYR A 47 -16.88 6.60 -2.36
C TYR A 47 -18.19 6.14 -2.99
N GLN A 48 -18.27 6.20 -4.32
CA GLN A 48 -19.37 5.58 -5.05
C GLN A 48 -19.00 4.13 -5.39
N PRO A 49 -19.62 3.12 -4.74
CA PRO A 49 -19.36 1.73 -5.08
C PRO A 49 -19.90 1.42 -6.48
N ALA A 50 -19.17 0.61 -7.24
CA ALA A 50 -19.64 0.10 -8.52
C ALA A 50 -20.70 -1.00 -8.33
N VAL A 51 -20.59 -1.76 -7.25
CA VAL A 51 -21.56 -2.77 -6.80
C VAL A 51 -21.64 -2.69 -5.28
N SER A 52 -22.84 -2.71 -4.72
CA SER A 52 -23.05 -2.78 -3.27
C SER A 52 -23.90 -3.98 -2.87
N LEU A 53 -23.47 -4.75 -1.87
CA LEU A 53 -24.26 -5.86 -1.32
C LEU A 53 -25.62 -5.39 -0.78
N SER A 54 -25.73 -4.13 -0.37
CA SER A 54 -27.00 -3.52 0.06
C SER A 54 -28.09 -3.51 -1.02
N GLU A 55 -27.73 -3.69 -2.31
CA GLU A 55 -28.70 -3.85 -3.40
C GLU A 55 -29.36 -5.24 -3.41
N LEU A 56 -28.72 -6.24 -2.80
CA LEU A 56 -29.21 -7.61 -2.70
C LEU A 56 -29.89 -7.85 -1.35
N ILE A 57 -29.24 -7.47 -0.26
CA ILE A 57 -29.72 -7.70 1.11
C ILE A 57 -29.14 -6.66 2.07
N THR A 58 -29.94 -6.21 3.03
CA THR A 58 -29.47 -5.30 4.10
C THR A 58 -29.58 -5.96 5.46
N VAL A 59 -28.71 -5.54 6.39
CA VAL A 59 -28.71 -6.05 7.77
C VAL A 59 -30.03 -5.75 8.46
N GLN A 60 -30.62 -4.58 8.19
CA GLN A 60 -31.87 -4.14 8.80
C GLN A 60 -33.03 -5.07 8.41
N ASP A 61 -33.16 -5.38 7.12
CA ASP A 61 -34.21 -6.28 6.62
C ASP A 61 -34.09 -7.67 7.28
N VAL A 62 -32.88 -8.18 7.40
CA VAL A 62 -32.60 -9.48 8.04
C VAL A 62 -32.93 -9.48 9.53
N MET A 63 -32.57 -8.40 10.24
CA MET A 63 -32.89 -8.26 11.66
C MET A 63 -34.40 -8.23 11.89
N GLU A 64 -35.14 -7.53 11.03
CA GLU A 64 -36.59 -7.40 11.12
C GLU A 64 -37.31 -8.72 10.77
N GLU A 65 -36.91 -9.38 9.69
CA GLU A 65 -37.57 -10.61 9.21
C GLU A 65 -37.19 -11.87 10.00
N LEU A 66 -35.91 -12.03 10.35
CA LEU A 66 -35.41 -13.25 11.01
C LEU A 66 -35.24 -13.09 12.53
N HIS A 67 -35.50 -11.90 13.08
CA HIS A 67 -35.34 -11.57 14.49
C HIS A 67 -33.94 -11.89 15.05
N LEU A 68 -32.92 -11.72 14.20
CA LEU A 68 -31.52 -11.92 14.56
C LEU A 68 -30.93 -10.65 15.18
N GLY A 69 -29.92 -10.83 16.05
CA GLY A 69 -29.06 -9.72 16.47
C GLY A 69 -28.16 -9.25 15.34
N PRO A 70 -27.52 -8.06 15.48
CA PRO A 70 -26.75 -7.43 14.39
C PRO A 70 -25.62 -8.33 13.86
N ASN A 71 -24.85 -8.99 14.73
CA ASN A 71 -23.78 -9.90 14.29
C ASN A 71 -24.31 -11.14 13.55
N GLY A 72 -25.47 -11.67 13.98
CA GLY A 72 -26.11 -12.80 13.30
C GLY A 72 -26.68 -12.40 11.95
N ALA A 73 -27.27 -11.20 11.85
CA ALA A 73 -27.76 -10.65 10.59
C ALA A 73 -26.63 -10.38 9.60
N MET A 74 -25.47 -9.87 10.05
CA MET A 74 -24.27 -9.71 9.22
C MET A 74 -23.78 -11.04 8.64
N LEU A 75 -23.75 -12.09 9.46
CA LEU A 75 -23.36 -13.43 9.03
C LEU A 75 -24.31 -13.95 7.95
N TYR A 76 -25.62 -13.84 8.21
CA TYR A 76 -26.66 -14.25 7.28
C TYR A 76 -26.60 -13.49 5.95
N CYS A 77 -26.30 -12.19 5.96
CA CYS A 77 -26.11 -11.43 4.71
C CYS A 77 -25.01 -12.04 3.82
N LEU A 78 -23.93 -12.53 4.44
CA LEU A 78 -22.83 -13.16 3.71
C LEU A 78 -23.19 -14.57 3.22
N GLU A 79 -23.88 -15.37 4.04
CA GLU A 79 -24.44 -16.67 3.61
C GLU A 79 -25.44 -16.50 2.45
N TYR A 80 -26.25 -15.44 2.50
CA TYR A 80 -27.19 -15.12 1.43
C TYR A 80 -26.47 -14.71 0.14
N LEU A 81 -25.37 -13.96 0.25
CA LEU A 81 -24.52 -13.65 -0.91
C LEU A 81 -23.90 -14.93 -1.49
N GLU A 82 -23.38 -15.83 -0.65
CA GLU A 82 -22.82 -17.13 -1.08
C GLU A 82 -23.88 -17.96 -1.83
N ALA A 83 -25.11 -18.02 -1.32
CA ALA A 83 -26.21 -18.73 -1.98
C ALA A 83 -26.64 -18.09 -3.32
N ASN A 84 -26.32 -16.81 -3.54
CA ASN A 84 -26.72 -16.03 -4.71
C ASN A 84 -25.51 -15.48 -5.49
N LEU A 85 -24.43 -16.26 -5.60
CA LEU A 85 -23.21 -15.83 -6.30
C LEU A 85 -23.43 -15.42 -7.76
N ASP A 86 -24.42 -16.00 -8.44
CA ASP A 86 -24.81 -15.61 -9.80
C ASP A 86 -25.21 -14.13 -9.91
N TRP A 87 -25.70 -13.52 -8.81
CA TRP A 87 -25.96 -12.08 -8.76
C TRP A 87 -24.66 -11.28 -8.81
N LEU A 88 -23.66 -11.68 -8.02
CA LEU A 88 -22.36 -11.02 -7.98
C LEU A 88 -21.64 -11.18 -9.33
N GLU A 89 -21.69 -12.37 -9.93
CA GLU A 89 -21.13 -12.60 -11.26
C GLU A 89 -21.68 -11.63 -12.31
N ARG A 90 -23.01 -11.50 -12.40
CA ARG A 90 -23.66 -10.59 -13.34
C ARG A 90 -23.25 -9.14 -13.12
N LYS A 91 -23.24 -8.69 -11.87
CA LYS A 91 -22.81 -7.33 -11.49
C LYS A 91 -21.35 -7.06 -11.87
N LEU A 92 -20.48 -8.04 -11.67
CA LEU A 92 -19.07 -7.95 -12.06
C LEU A 92 -18.88 -7.94 -13.59
N ASP A 93 -19.75 -8.64 -14.33
CA ASP A 93 -19.71 -8.67 -15.79
C ASP A 93 -20.22 -7.37 -16.43
N GLU A 94 -21.20 -6.71 -15.81
CA GLU A 94 -21.75 -5.39 -16.18
C GLU A 94 -20.75 -4.23 -16.03
N LEU A 95 -19.64 -4.43 -15.30
CA LEU A 95 -18.61 -3.40 -15.13
C LEU A 95 -18.04 -2.92 -16.48
N PRO A 96 -17.77 -1.62 -16.65
CA PRO A 96 -17.30 -1.10 -17.92
C PRO A 96 -15.88 -1.59 -18.25
N GLY A 97 -15.58 -1.65 -19.54
CA GLY A 97 -14.28 -2.09 -20.06
C GLY A 97 -14.13 -3.61 -20.17
N PRO A 98 -13.07 -4.08 -20.84
CA PRO A 98 -12.81 -5.49 -21.06
C PRO A 98 -12.48 -6.19 -19.72
N LYS A 99 -13.10 -7.36 -19.49
CA LYS A 99 -12.98 -8.14 -18.25
C LYS A 99 -11.53 -8.39 -17.81
N GLN A 100 -10.61 -8.53 -18.76
CA GLN A 100 -9.20 -8.81 -18.50
C GLN A 100 -8.37 -7.63 -17.98
N ASP A 101 -8.85 -6.38 -18.15
CA ASP A 101 -8.15 -5.18 -17.68
C ASP A 101 -8.77 -4.62 -16.39
N ARG A 102 -9.78 -5.30 -15.83
CA ARG A 102 -10.48 -4.84 -14.63
C ARG A 102 -9.61 -5.05 -13.39
N TYR A 103 -9.44 -3.98 -12.63
CA TYR A 103 -8.89 -4.00 -11.28
C TYR A 103 -9.99 -3.66 -10.29
N VAL A 104 -10.33 -4.58 -9.39
CA VAL A 104 -11.47 -4.41 -8.48
C VAL A 104 -11.06 -4.61 -7.03
N VAL A 105 -11.56 -3.74 -6.17
CA VAL A 105 -11.29 -3.76 -4.73
C VAL A 105 -12.56 -4.16 -4.02
N PHE A 106 -12.52 -5.27 -3.28
CA PHE A 106 -13.63 -5.76 -2.46
C PHE A 106 -13.47 -5.23 -1.03
N ASP A 107 -14.35 -4.31 -0.62
CA ASP A 107 -14.43 -3.82 0.75
C ASP A 107 -15.31 -4.78 1.57
N LEU A 108 -14.69 -5.57 2.45
CA LEU A 108 -15.40 -6.58 3.24
C LEU A 108 -15.88 -6.04 4.59
N PRO A 109 -16.93 -6.65 5.18
CA PRO A 109 -17.41 -6.24 6.48
C PRO A 109 -16.34 -6.34 7.57
N GLY A 110 -16.41 -5.43 8.55
CA GLY A 110 -15.36 -5.31 9.55
C GLY A 110 -15.27 -6.39 10.62
N GLN A 111 -16.25 -7.28 10.72
CA GLN A 111 -16.26 -8.31 11.78
C GLN A 111 -15.17 -9.37 11.51
N VAL A 112 -14.27 -9.56 12.47
CA VAL A 112 -13.10 -10.45 12.33
C VAL A 112 -13.50 -11.92 12.20
N GLU A 113 -14.65 -12.30 12.77
CA GLU A 113 -15.17 -13.66 12.75
C GLU A 113 -15.54 -14.12 11.33
N LEU A 114 -15.94 -13.17 10.46
CA LEU A 114 -16.31 -13.44 9.07
C LEU A 114 -15.09 -13.87 8.24
N SER A 115 -13.92 -13.30 8.52
CA SER A 115 -12.68 -13.60 7.80
C SER A 115 -11.88 -14.76 8.39
N THR A 116 -12.10 -15.08 9.67
CA THR A 116 -11.25 -16.06 10.39
C THR A 116 -11.94 -17.38 10.74
N ASN A 117 -13.27 -17.36 10.90
CA ASN A 117 -13.98 -18.48 11.53
C ASN A 117 -15.17 -19.00 10.71
N HIS A 118 -15.66 -18.23 9.73
CA HIS A 118 -16.80 -18.60 8.90
C HIS A 118 -16.37 -18.99 7.49
N ALA A 119 -16.97 -20.06 6.95
CA ALA A 119 -16.59 -20.62 5.65
C ALA A 119 -17.13 -19.83 4.45
N SER A 120 -18.22 -19.06 4.63
CA SER A 120 -18.92 -18.40 3.52
C SER A 120 -18.02 -17.42 2.77
N LEU A 121 -17.18 -16.65 3.47
CA LEU A 121 -16.22 -15.78 2.79
C LEU A 121 -15.24 -16.58 1.93
N ARG A 122 -14.69 -17.67 2.48
CA ARG A 122 -13.79 -18.55 1.75
C ARG A 122 -14.47 -19.10 0.50
N HIS A 123 -15.70 -19.60 0.60
CA HIS A 123 -16.42 -20.15 -0.55
C HIS A 123 -16.70 -19.09 -1.63
N ILE A 124 -17.03 -17.85 -1.24
CA ILE A 124 -17.17 -16.71 -2.17
C ILE A 124 -15.84 -16.46 -2.90
N LEU A 125 -14.72 -16.41 -2.16
CA LEU A 125 -13.40 -16.18 -2.75
C LEU A 125 -12.91 -17.34 -3.63
N ASP A 126 -13.18 -18.59 -3.23
CA ASP A 126 -12.90 -19.80 -4.01
C ASP A 126 -13.67 -19.77 -5.33
N HIS A 127 -14.93 -19.31 -5.31
CA HIS A 127 -15.74 -19.15 -6.50
C HIS A 127 -15.18 -18.04 -7.43
N LEU A 128 -14.78 -16.89 -6.89
CA LEU A 128 -14.13 -15.83 -7.67
C LEU A 128 -12.81 -16.31 -8.30
N THR A 129 -12.00 -17.04 -7.54
CA THR A 129 -10.66 -17.49 -7.97
C THR A 129 -10.73 -18.66 -8.93
N HIS A 130 -11.47 -19.72 -8.61
CA HIS A 130 -11.48 -20.96 -9.39
C HIS A 130 -12.52 -20.98 -10.52
N LYS A 131 -13.70 -20.41 -10.33
CA LYS A 131 -14.73 -20.37 -11.39
C LYS A 131 -14.55 -19.16 -12.30
N LEU A 132 -14.39 -17.97 -11.73
CA LEU A 132 -14.27 -16.74 -12.52
C LEU A 132 -12.82 -16.40 -12.92
N GLN A 133 -11.83 -17.16 -12.44
CA GLN A 133 -10.41 -17.02 -12.79
C GLN A 133 -9.84 -15.64 -12.44
N TRP A 134 -10.25 -15.10 -11.30
CA TRP A 134 -9.72 -13.86 -10.76
C TRP A 134 -8.36 -14.08 -10.08
N GLN A 135 -7.45 -13.12 -10.25
CA GLN A 135 -6.21 -13.05 -9.49
C GLN A 135 -6.42 -12.10 -8.30
N LEU A 136 -6.51 -12.67 -7.10
CA LEU A 136 -6.84 -11.93 -5.88
C LEU A 136 -5.66 -11.90 -4.91
N VAL A 137 -5.48 -10.77 -4.25
CA VAL A 137 -4.61 -10.61 -3.08
C VAL A 137 -5.46 -10.15 -1.90
N ALA A 138 -5.27 -10.74 -0.73
CA ALA A 138 -5.88 -10.31 0.51
C ALA A 138 -5.01 -9.22 1.16
N VAL A 139 -5.58 -8.03 1.36
CA VAL A 139 -4.93 -6.93 2.09
C VAL A 139 -5.53 -6.89 3.49
N HIS A 140 -4.74 -7.28 4.49
CA HIS A 140 -5.19 -7.36 5.88
C HIS A 140 -4.75 -6.15 6.67
N LEU A 141 -5.70 -5.23 6.88
CA LEU A 141 -5.48 -3.99 7.59
C LEU A 141 -5.64 -4.17 9.09
N VAL A 142 -4.66 -3.62 9.79
CA VAL A 142 -4.49 -3.76 11.22
C VAL A 142 -4.13 -2.41 11.80
N ASP A 143 -4.86 -1.96 12.80
CA ASP A 143 -4.58 -0.68 13.45
C ASP A 143 -3.23 -0.72 14.20
N ALA A 144 -2.32 0.20 13.85
CA ALA A 144 -1.00 0.31 14.47
C ALA A 144 -1.08 0.57 15.99
N SER A 145 -2.15 1.12 16.54
CA SER A 145 -2.29 1.27 18.00
C SER A 145 -2.21 -0.06 18.75
N HIS A 146 -2.46 -1.20 18.11
CA HIS A 146 -2.35 -2.52 18.72
C HIS A 146 -0.91 -2.96 19.01
N ILE A 147 0.11 -2.39 18.36
CA ILE A 147 1.52 -2.76 18.60
C ILE A 147 2.08 -2.19 19.91
N THR A 148 1.39 -1.21 20.51
CA THR A 148 1.76 -0.57 21.79
C THR A 148 1.65 -1.52 23.00
N ASP A 149 0.87 -2.59 22.88
CA ASP A 149 0.67 -3.57 23.95
C ASP A 149 1.08 -4.96 23.48
N ALA A 150 1.97 -5.61 24.23
CA ALA A 150 2.52 -6.92 23.88
C ALA A 150 1.44 -8.00 23.74
N SER A 151 0.42 -7.99 24.61
CA SER A 151 -0.66 -8.97 24.59
C SER A 151 -1.56 -8.78 23.36
N ARG A 152 -1.89 -7.53 23.03
CA ARG A 152 -2.65 -7.17 21.81
C ARG A 152 -1.87 -7.52 20.55
N TYR A 153 -0.57 -7.25 20.53
CA TYR A 153 0.28 -7.57 19.40
C TYR A 153 0.32 -9.09 19.12
N ILE A 154 0.48 -9.92 20.16
CA ILE A 154 0.45 -11.39 19.96
C ILE A 154 -0.93 -11.88 19.49
N ALA A 155 -2.00 -11.35 20.06
CA ALA A 155 -3.36 -11.69 19.61
C ALA A 155 -3.57 -11.34 18.13
N LEU A 156 -3.01 -10.21 17.70
CA LEU A 156 -3.02 -9.76 16.33
C LEU A 156 -2.21 -10.67 15.39
N LEU A 157 -1.02 -11.12 15.81
CA LEU A 157 -0.20 -12.06 15.03
C LEU A 157 -0.95 -13.37 14.80
N LEU A 158 -1.58 -13.91 15.86
CA LEU A 158 -2.41 -15.11 15.76
C LEU A 158 -3.63 -14.90 14.85
N LEU A 159 -4.28 -13.74 14.93
CA LEU A 159 -5.42 -13.41 14.08
C LEU A 159 -5.01 -13.33 12.61
N SER A 160 -3.86 -12.72 12.32
CA SER A 160 -3.31 -12.57 10.97
C SER A 160 -2.92 -13.93 10.39
N LEU A 161 -2.21 -14.75 11.16
CA LEU A 161 -1.86 -16.12 10.77
C LEU A 161 -3.12 -16.95 10.48
N ARG A 162 -4.16 -16.80 11.31
CA ARG A 162 -5.41 -17.51 11.11
C ARG A 162 -6.14 -17.05 9.84
N ALA A 163 -6.20 -15.75 9.57
CA ALA A 163 -6.82 -15.23 8.36
C ALA A 163 -6.11 -15.76 7.09
N MET A 164 -4.77 -15.80 7.10
CA MET A 164 -3.98 -16.38 6.00
C MET A 164 -4.35 -17.85 5.73
N LEU A 165 -4.42 -18.65 6.79
CA LEU A 165 -4.72 -20.08 6.69
C LEU A 165 -6.17 -20.34 6.25
N THR A 166 -7.12 -19.49 6.67
CA THR A 166 -8.54 -19.66 6.33
C THR A 166 -8.86 -19.23 4.91
N LEU A 167 -8.28 -18.12 4.43
CA LEU A 167 -8.63 -17.52 3.13
C LEU A 167 -7.83 -18.09 1.96
N GLU A 168 -6.66 -18.69 2.21
CA GLU A 168 -5.84 -19.37 1.19
C GLU A 168 -5.49 -18.48 -0.03
N LEU A 169 -5.45 -17.17 0.16
CA LEU A 169 -5.03 -16.18 -0.84
C LEU A 169 -3.62 -15.64 -0.52
N PRO A 170 -2.87 -15.16 -1.53
CA PRO A 170 -1.71 -14.31 -1.29
C PRO A 170 -2.09 -13.18 -0.36
N HIS A 171 -1.35 -13.01 0.74
CA HIS A 171 -1.73 -12.13 1.84
C HIS A 171 -0.68 -11.04 2.04
N VAL A 172 -1.13 -9.80 2.13
CA VAL A 172 -0.32 -8.65 2.51
C VAL A 172 -0.90 -8.10 3.80
N ASN A 173 -0.23 -8.31 4.93
CA ASN A 173 -0.66 -7.66 6.17
C ASN A 173 -0.10 -6.25 6.23
N VAL A 174 -0.91 -5.35 6.76
CA VAL A 174 -0.63 -3.92 6.73
C VAL A 174 -0.97 -3.31 8.08
N LEU A 175 0.03 -2.68 8.71
CA LEU A 175 -0.16 -1.79 9.84
C LEU A 175 -0.66 -0.44 9.32
N SER A 176 -1.94 -0.17 9.52
CA SER A 176 -2.60 1.06 9.12
C SER A 176 -2.52 2.13 10.21
N LYS A 177 -2.83 3.38 9.84
CA LYS A 177 -2.84 4.55 10.73
C LYS A 177 -1.48 4.83 11.37
N MET A 178 -0.42 4.62 10.60
CA MET A 178 0.95 4.89 11.04
C MET A 178 1.16 6.35 11.46
N ASP A 179 0.36 7.26 10.93
CA ASP A 179 0.31 8.67 11.32
C ASP A 179 -0.01 8.87 12.82
N LEU A 180 -0.84 8.01 13.41
CA LEU A 180 -1.23 8.09 14.82
C LEU A 180 -0.16 7.59 15.78
N LEU A 181 0.81 6.80 15.31
CA LEU A 181 1.90 6.31 16.16
C LEU A 181 2.78 7.44 16.70
N SER A 182 2.81 8.59 16.04
CA SER A 182 3.51 9.78 16.53
C SER A 182 3.05 10.30 17.88
N GLN A 183 1.82 9.96 18.27
CA GLN A 183 1.27 10.31 19.57
C GLN A 183 1.53 9.23 20.62
N MET A 184 1.98 8.04 20.20
CA MET A 184 2.11 6.83 21.03
C MET A 184 3.53 6.27 21.02
N SER A 185 4.50 6.99 20.44
CA SER A 185 5.88 6.52 20.28
C SER A 185 6.54 6.17 21.61
N ASP A 186 6.26 6.94 22.67
CA ASP A 186 6.77 6.71 24.03
C ASP A 186 6.31 5.36 24.63
N GLN A 187 5.28 4.73 24.06
CA GLN A 187 4.72 3.46 24.54
C GLN A 187 5.25 2.24 23.79
N LEU A 188 5.99 2.45 22.69
CA LEU A 188 6.58 1.36 21.92
C LEU A 188 7.79 0.79 22.67
N ALA A 189 7.80 -0.53 22.85
CA ALA A 189 8.90 -1.21 23.52
C ALA A 189 10.13 -1.38 22.60
N PHE A 190 9.90 -1.41 21.29
CA PHE A 190 10.90 -1.68 20.25
C PHE A 190 10.73 -0.76 19.04
N ASN A 191 11.69 -0.79 18.12
CA ASN A 191 11.59 -0.12 16.82
C ASN A 191 10.52 -0.77 15.94
N LEU A 192 10.08 -0.05 14.91
CA LEU A 192 9.05 -0.53 13.99
C LEU A 192 9.51 -1.75 13.16
N ASP A 193 10.82 -1.90 12.89
CA ASP A 193 11.34 -3.09 12.20
C ASP A 193 11.01 -4.38 12.95
N TYR A 194 11.12 -4.36 14.29
CA TYR A 194 10.76 -5.49 15.12
C TYR A 194 9.30 -5.93 14.92
N TYR A 195 8.38 -4.97 14.86
CA TYR A 195 6.96 -5.25 14.73
C TYR A 195 6.53 -5.64 13.30
N THR A 196 7.28 -5.19 12.30
CA THR A 196 7.01 -5.45 10.88
C THR A 196 7.62 -6.76 10.39
N GLU A 197 8.84 -7.08 10.82
CA GLU A 197 9.54 -8.31 10.47
C GLU A 197 9.08 -9.52 11.30
N VAL A 198 8.53 -9.29 12.50
CA VAL A 198 8.00 -10.34 13.39
C VAL A 198 9.05 -11.43 13.71
N GLN A 199 10.29 -11.00 13.97
CA GLN A 199 11.39 -11.88 14.37
C GLN A 199 11.71 -11.74 15.86
N ASP A 200 12.20 -12.82 16.46
CA ASP A 200 12.64 -12.86 17.86
C ASP A 200 11.57 -12.37 18.89
N LEU A 201 10.33 -12.82 18.73
CA LEU A 201 9.19 -12.59 19.64
C LEU A 201 9.48 -12.96 21.10
N SER A 202 10.52 -13.76 21.35
CA SER A 202 11.06 -14.03 22.68
C SER A 202 11.31 -12.75 23.51
N TYR A 203 11.64 -11.63 22.87
CA TYR A 203 11.85 -10.33 23.55
C TYR A 203 10.56 -9.75 24.18
N LEU A 204 9.37 -10.19 23.75
CA LEU A 204 8.10 -9.77 24.35
C LEU A 204 7.74 -10.53 25.63
N LEU A 205 8.33 -11.70 25.87
CA LEU A 205 7.98 -12.55 27.02
C LEU A 205 8.10 -11.85 28.38
N PRO A 206 9.13 -11.02 28.66
CA PRO A 206 9.21 -10.26 29.89
C PRO A 206 8.05 -9.25 30.04
N PHE A 207 7.65 -8.60 28.95
CA PHE A 207 6.54 -7.63 28.93
C PHE A 207 5.18 -8.29 29.16
N LEU A 208 4.98 -9.52 28.70
CA LEU A 208 3.77 -10.29 28.99
C LEU A 208 3.75 -10.78 30.44
N ALA A 209 4.92 -11.12 30.99
CA ALA A 209 5.04 -11.59 32.36
C ALA A 209 4.66 -10.48 33.35
N THR A 210 5.08 -9.23 33.11
CA THR A 210 4.74 -8.08 33.98
C THR A 210 3.24 -7.81 34.04
N GLN A 211 2.50 -8.00 32.93
CA GLN A 211 1.04 -7.83 32.91
C GLN A 211 0.30 -8.90 33.74
N THR A 212 0.90 -10.06 33.94
CA THR A 212 0.27 -11.18 34.66
C THR A 212 0.72 -11.31 36.12
N SER A 213 1.82 -10.65 36.49
CA SER A 213 2.34 -10.63 37.85
C SER A 213 1.86 -9.40 38.63
N SER A 214 0.64 -9.44 39.16
CA SER A 214 0.10 -8.40 40.04
C SER A 214 0.55 -8.54 41.52
N GLY A 215 1.69 -9.20 41.79
CA GLY A 215 2.17 -9.42 43.17
C GLY A 215 3.61 -9.94 43.28
N SER A 216 4.15 -9.97 44.50
CA SER A 216 5.57 -10.22 44.83
C SER A 216 6.05 -11.68 44.66
N ALA A 217 5.17 -12.63 44.31
CA ALA A 217 5.53 -14.01 44.05
C ALA A 217 4.82 -14.54 42.78
N PRO A 218 5.55 -15.20 41.85
CA PRO A 218 4.96 -15.77 40.66
C PRO A 218 4.03 -16.93 41.05
N SER A 219 2.73 -16.69 40.93
CA SER A 219 1.71 -17.71 41.16
C SER A 219 1.91 -18.90 40.20
N ALA A 220 1.44 -20.09 40.58
CA ALA A 220 1.46 -21.25 39.67
C ALA A 220 0.73 -20.96 38.34
N HIS A 221 -0.27 -20.06 38.37
CA HIS A 221 -0.97 -19.57 37.19
C HIS A 221 -0.08 -18.73 36.28
N ALA A 222 0.71 -17.80 36.84
CA ALA A 222 1.65 -16.99 36.07
C ALA A 222 2.72 -17.84 35.36
N LYS A 223 3.23 -18.89 36.01
CA LYS A 223 4.19 -19.82 35.40
C LYS A 223 3.59 -20.59 34.22
N ARG A 224 2.33 -21.05 34.36
CA ARG A 224 1.62 -21.74 33.27
C ARG A 224 1.35 -20.79 32.09
N PHE A 225 0.94 -19.56 32.39
CA PHE A 225 0.66 -18.54 31.37
C PHE A 225 1.93 -18.12 30.62
N SER A 226 3.05 -17.92 31.33
CA SER A 226 4.35 -17.64 30.70
C SER A 226 4.78 -18.77 29.77
N LYS A 227 4.61 -20.03 30.18
CA LYS A 227 4.90 -21.19 29.31
C LYS A 227 3.97 -21.23 28.09
N LEU A 228 2.71 -20.86 28.23
CA LEU A 228 1.77 -20.77 27.11
C LEU A 228 2.21 -19.69 26.12
N ASN A 229 2.53 -18.49 26.60
CA ASN A 229 2.98 -17.39 25.75
C ASN A 229 4.25 -17.75 24.99
N GLN A 230 5.20 -18.42 25.65
CA GLN A 230 6.41 -18.94 25.00
C GLN A 230 6.06 -19.91 23.84
N ARG A 231 5.12 -20.83 24.04
CA ARG A 231 4.70 -21.74 22.96
C ARG A 231 3.99 -21.02 21.82
N ILE A 232 3.25 -19.96 22.13
CA ILE A 232 2.58 -19.13 21.12
C ILE A 232 3.61 -18.36 20.29
N THR A 233 4.62 -17.76 20.91
CA THR A 233 5.68 -17.05 20.19
C THR A 233 6.49 -17.99 19.31
N GLU A 234 6.89 -19.16 19.86
CA GLU A 234 7.57 -20.21 19.09
C GLU A 234 6.74 -20.65 17.87
N LEU A 235 5.43 -20.84 18.05
CA LEU A 235 4.53 -21.23 16.94
C LEU A 235 4.52 -20.18 15.82
N ILE A 236 4.43 -18.88 16.17
CA ILE A 236 4.36 -17.81 15.18
C ILE A 236 5.70 -17.71 14.42
N GLU A 237 6.82 -17.80 15.13
CA GLU A 237 8.17 -17.78 14.57
C GLU A 237 8.43 -18.98 13.65
N ASP A 238 8.01 -20.19 14.06
CA ASP A 238 8.23 -21.42 13.30
C ASP A 238 7.56 -21.38 11.91
N PHE A 239 6.40 -20.73 11.79
CA PHE A 239 5.74 -20.55 10.49
C PHE A 239 6.38 -19.43 9.67
N ALA A 240 6.90 -18.37 10.30
CA ALA A 240 7.51 -17.20 9.65
C ALA A 240 6.69 -16.63 8.47
N LEU A 241 5.36 -16.81 8.49
CA LEU A 241 4.44 -16.37 7.43
C LEU A 241 3.95 -14.94 7.63
N VAL A 242 4.04 -14.43 8.85
CA VAL A 242 3.46 -13.14 9.23
C VAL A 242 4.55 -12.07 9.13
N GLY A 243 4.43 -11.18 8.15
CA GLY A 243 5.13 -9.90 8.10
C GLY A 243 4.12 -8.79 7.87
N PHE A 244 4.50 -7.54 8.18
CA PHE A 244 3.65 -6.38 7.97
C PHE A 244 4.33 -5.30 7.15
N GLU A 245 3.56 -4.70 6.24
CA GLU A 245 3.88 -3.44 5.61
C GLU A 245 3.27 -2.27 6.39
N THR A 246 3.82 -1.08 6.23
CA THR A 246 3.37 0.12 6.93
C THR A 246 2.53 1.01 6.01
N LEU A 247 1.37 1.45 6.50
CA LEU A 247 0.43 2.27 5.74
C LEU A 247 0.01 3.55 6.48
N ALA A 248 0.30 4.68 5.85
CA ALA A 248 -0.40 5.94 6.07
C ALA A 248 -1.14 6.30 4.77
N VAL A 249 -2.47 6.35 4.80
CA VAL A 249 -3.29 6.54 3.58
C VAL A 249 -3.03 7.91 2.93
N GLU A 250 -2.68 8.91 3.74
CA GLU A 250 -2.34 10.26 3.25
C GLU A 250 -0.92 10.33 2.64
N ASP A 251 -0.05 9.37 2.94
CA ASP A 251 1.31 9.33 2.40
C ASP A 251 1.32 8.65 1.02
N ARG A 252 1.61 9.46 0.00
CA ARG A 252 1.70 9.03 -1.41
C ARG A 252 2.65 7.87 -1.60
N GLU A 253 3.81 7.90 -0.94
CA GLU A 253 4.85 6.87 -1.12
C GLU A 253 4.45 5.55 -0.47
N SER A 254 3.84 5.61 0.71
CA SER A 254 3.31 4.44 1.42
C SER A 254 2.25 3.73 0.59
N MET A 255 1.30 4.49 0.04
CA MET A 255 0.31 3.98 -0.90
C MET A 255 0.96 3.37 -2.16
N ALA A 256 1.93 4.05 -2.76
CA ALA A 256 2.62 3.58 -3.96
C ALA A 256 3.30 2.21 -3.75
N ARG A 257 4.01 2.04 -2.62
CA ARG A 257 4.68 0.79 -2.27
C ARG A 257 3.69 -0.34 -2.02
N LEU A 258 2.64 -0.09 -1.25
CA LEU A 258 1.62 -1.10 -0.97
C LEU A 258 0.93 -1.57 -2.27
N ILE A 259 0.62 -0.64 -3.18
CA ILE A 259 0.07 -0.96 -4.50
C ILE A 259 1.05 -1.80 -5.31
N HIS A 260 2.32 -1.42 -5.34
CA HIS A 260 3.35 -2.19 -6.04
C HIS A 260 3.47 -3.62 -5.50
N LEU A 261 3.42 -3.80 -4.18
CA LEU A 261 3.43 -5.12 -3.55
C LEU A 261 2.18 -5.92 -3.90
N CYS A 262 1.00 -5.31 -3.86
CA CYS A 262 -0.26 -5.94 -4.26
C CYS A 262 -0.25 -6.34 -5.75
N ASP A 263 0.30 -5.49 -6.61
CA ASP A 263 0.45 -5.75 -8.04
C ASP A 263 1.42 -6.90 -8.30
N LYS A 264 2.54 -6.94 -7.57
CA LYS A 264 3.48 -8.06 -7.61
C LYS A 264 2.84 -9.36 -7.14
N ALA A 265 2.04 -9.33 -6.07
CA ALA A 265 1.35 -10.50 -5.54
C ALA A 265 0.25 -11.02 -6.48
N THR A 266 -0.46 -10.12 -7.16
CA THR A 266 -1.51 -10.49 -8.14
C THR A 266 -0.96 -10.76 -9.55
N GLY A 267 0.30 -10.41 -9.82
CA GLY A 267 0.89 -10.43 -11.16
C GLY A 267 0.31 -9.35 -12.09
N TYR A 268 -0.29 -8.30 -11.54
CA TYR A 268 -0.86 -7.20 -12.32
C TYR A 268 0.25 -6.30 -12.86
N VAL A 269 0.28 -6.12 -14.18
CA VAL A 269 1.22 -5.22 -14.84
C VAL A 269 0.45 -4.14 -15.56
N TYR A 270 0.54 -2.91 -15.06
CA TYR A 270 -0.05 -1.75 -15.72
C TYR A 270 0.97 -1.10 -16.63
N VAL A 271 0.74 -1.18 -17.94
CA VAL A 271 1.47 -0.35 -18.89
C VAL A 271 0.66 0.93 -19.07
N GLN A 272 1.19 2.04 -18.54
CA GLN A 272 0.65 3.35 -18.90
C GLN A 272 0.74 3.46 -20.43
N GLY A 273 -0.42 3.54 -21.08
CA GLY A 273 -0.48 4.01 -22.46
C GLY A 273 0.21 5.38 -22.54
N ALA A 274 0.76 5.72 -23.69
CA ALA A 274 1.62 6.89 -23.96
C ALA A 274 1.05 8.28 -23.57
N VAL A 275 -0.06 8.34 -22.83
CA VAL A 275 -0.69 9.52 -22.23
C VAL A 275 0.18 10.13 -21.13
N GLY A 276 0.92 9.34 -20.34
CA GLY A 276 1.81 9.87 -19.28
C GLY A 276 3.06 10.58 -19.83
N GLU A 277 3.63 10.07 -20.92
CA GLU A 277 4.70 10.73 -21.67
C GLU A 277 4.16 11.87 -22.52
N ALA A 278 3.00 11.71 -23.17
CA ALA A 278 2.38 12.78 -23.96
C ALA A 278 1.97 13.98 -23.09
N ALA A 279 1.55 13.78 -21.82
CA ALA A 279 1.26 14.89 -20.91
C ALA A 279 2.52 15.65 -20.47
N ARG A 280 3.69 14.99 -20.41
CA ARG A 280 4.99 15.66 -20.17
C ARG A 280 5.52 16.35 -21.43
N VAL A 281 5.26 15.78 -22.61
CA VAL A 281 5.65 16.36 -23.91
C VAL A 281 4.70 17.49 -24.35
N MET A 282 3.46 17.52 -23.86
CA MET A 282 2.50 18.59 -24.13
C MET A 282 2.88 19.94 -23.50
N GLU A 283 3.75 19.98 -22.49
CA GLU A 283 4.34 21.24 -22.02
C GLU A 283 5.41 21.79 -22.98
N ASP A 284 5.96 20.95 -23.88
CA ASP A 284 7.06 21.30 -24.79
C ASP A 284 6.63 21.49 -26.26
N GLU A 285 5.43 21.06 -26.69
CA GLU A 285 4.99 21.04 -28.10
C GLU A 285 3.83 22.00 -28.45
N GLU A 286 3.78 23.19 -27.85
CA GLU A 286 2.84 24.26 -28.30
C GLU A 286 3.20 24.90 -29.66
N GLU A 287 4.24 24.43 -30.37
CA GLU A 287 4.55 24.87 -31.73
C GLU A 287 4.44 23.74 -32.78
N GLY A 288 3.22 23.59 -33.33
CA GLY A 288 3.00 23.37 -34.78
C GLY A 288 3.27 21.97 -35.37
N GLY A 289 2.20 21.19 -35.58
CA GLY A 289 2.23 20.07 -36.53
C GLY A 289 0.89 19.34 -36.71
N LEU A 290 0.39 19.24 -37.94
CA LEU A 290 -0.86 18.54 -38.28
C LEU A 290 -0.58 17.03 -38.51
N LEU A 291 -1.01 16.17 -37.57
CA LEU A 291 -0.79 14.72 -37.61
C LEU A 291 -1.74 13.97 -38.58
N SER A 292 -1.26 12.89 -39.20
CA SER A 292 -2.00 12.06 -40.16
C SER A 292 -3.09 11.18 -39.49
N VAL A 293 -4.04 10.68 -40.28
CA VAL A 293 -5.18 9.87 -39.78
C VAL A 293 -4.75 8.50 -39.26
N GLU A 294 -3.72 7.90 -39.85
CA GLU A 294 -3.16 6.60 -39.42
C GLU A 294 -2.40 6.73 -38.10
N ASP A 295 -1.68 7.85 -37.89
CA ASP A 295 -1.04 8.16 -36.62
C ASP A 295 -2.07 8.40 -35.51
N ARG A 296 -3.24 8.96 -35.83
CA ARG A 296 -4.36 9.11 -34.89
C ARG A 296 -4.94 7.77 -34.45
N GLU A 297 -5.07 6.79 -35.34
CA GLU A 297 -5.55 5.45 -34.99
C GLU A 297 -4.52 4.66 -34.16
N ALA A 298 -3.23 4.74 -34.52
CA ALA A 298 -2.15 4.12 -33.75
C ALA A 298 -2.02 4.74 -32.34
N ARG A 299 -2.13 6.08 -32.24
CA ARG A 299 -2.10 6.82 -30.97
C ARG A 299 -3.36 6.59 -30.13
N ALA A 300 -4.54 6.39 -30.75
CA ALA A 300 -5.77 5.98 -30.04
C ALA A 300 -5.70 4.54 -29.52
N LYS A 301 -4.97 3.65 -30.21
CA LYS A 301 -4.71 2.27 -29.77
C LYS A 301 -3.66 2.20 -28.66
N ALA A 302 -2.66 3.08 -28.69
CA ALA A 302 -1.63 3.24 -27.64
C ALA A 302 -2.08 4.08 -26.42
N ALA A 303 -3.07 4.96 -26.59
CA ALA A 303 -3.67 5.76 -25.50
C ALA A 303 -4.59 4.93 -24.60
N ARG A 304 -5.01 3.74 -25.06
CA ARG A 304 -5.71 2.77 -24.22
C ARG A 304 -4.66 2.02 -23.39
N GLY A 305 -4.34 2.55 -22.21
CA GLY A 305 -3.60 1.79 -21.20
C GLY A 305 -4.27 0.42 -20.97
N GLY A 306 -3.46 -0.61 -20.77
CA GLY A 306 -3.95 -1.99 -20.71
C GLY A 306 -2.92 -2.94 -20.09
N THR A 307 -3.36 -4.18 -19.80
CA THR A 307 -2.57 -5.21 -19.09
C THR A 307 -1.65 -6.02 -20.02
N ALA A 308 -1.01 -5.37 -21.01
CA ALA A 308 -0.21 -6.09 -22.00
C ALA A 308 1.17 -6.49 -21.45
N ALA A 309 1.47 -7.79 -21.49
CA ALA A 309 2.81 -8.35 -21.23
C ALA A 309 3.78 -7.97 -22.37
N SER A 310 4.26 -6.73 -22.37
CA SER A 310 5.43 -6.33 -23.16
C SER A 310 6.71 -6.77 -22.44
N ALA A 311 7.74 -7.17 -23.19
CA ALA A 311 9.06 -7.44 -22.62
C ALA A 311 9.57 -6.26 -21.77
N ALA A 312 9.27 -5.02 -22.20
CA ALA A 312 9.58 -3.82 -21.42
C ALA A 312 8.88 -3.81 -20.06
N ALA A 313 7.63 -4.26 -19.97
CA ALA A 313 6.84 -4.27 -18.74
C ALA A 313 7.31 -5.34 -17.74
N LEU A 314 7.76 -6.50 -18.24
CA LEU A 314 8.42 -7.54 -17.45
C LEU A 314 9.76 -7.05 -16.85
N PHE A 315 10.52 -6.25 -17.59
CA PHE A 315 11.74 -5.62 -17.09
C PHE A 315 11.48 -4.40 -16.20
N THR A 316 10.37 -3.68 -16.38
CA THR A 316 10.01 -2.54 -15.50
C THR A 316 9.65 -3.04 -14.10
N VAL A 317 8.92 -4.16 -14.00
CA VAL A 317 8.58 -4.79 -12.70
C VAL A 317 9.81 -5.39 -12.01
N ALA A 318 10.84 -5.78 -12.77
CA ALA A 318 12.10 -6.30 -12.23
C ALA A 318 13.13 -5.21 -11.88
N ASP A 319 13.04 -4.01 -12.49
CA ASP A 319 14.14 -3.03 -12.50
C ASP A 319 13.73 -1.60 -12.08
N THR A 320 12.49 -1.36 -11.65
CA THR A 320 12.15 -0.12 -10.93
C THR A 320 12.08 -0.37 -9.42
N GLY A 321 13.22 -0.71 -8.83
CA GLY A 321 13.57 0.00 -7.60
C GLY A 321 13.54 1.49 -7.95
N SER A 322 12.90 2.32 -7.13
CA SER A 322 12.76 3.75 -7.37
C SER A 322 14.05 4.33 -7.94
N THR A 323 14.08 4.65 -9.24
CA THR A 323 15.12 5.50 -9.80
C THR A 323 14.77 6.90 -9.37
N ASP A 324 15.06 7.18 -8.11
CA ASP A 324 15.42 8.51 -7.65
C ASP A 324 16.61 8.95 -8.52
N PRO A 325 16.58 10.12 -9.19
CA PRO A 325 17.71 10.61 -9.97
C PRO A 325 18.97 10.80 -9.10
N SER A 326 18.81 10.82 -7.77
CA SER A 326 19.88 10.62 -6.78
C SER A 326 20.01 9.16 -6.41
N GLY A 327 21.02 8.48 -6.97
CA GLY A 327 21.28 7.07 -6.70
C GLY A 327 21.33 6.71 -5.20
N SER A 328 20.26 6.10 -4.70
CA SER A 328 20.30 5.17 -3.58
C SER A 328 19.22 4.13 -3.77
N GLY A 329 19.59 2.93 -4.23
CA GLY A 329 18.71 1.77 -4.17
C GLY A 329 18.36 1.52 -2.71
N ARG A 330 17.10 1.71 -2.35
CA ARG A 330 16.63 1.71 -0.96
C ARG A 330 15.76 0.48 -0.75
N ASP A 331 16.33 -0.49 -0.01
CA ASP A 331 15.71 -1.75 0.40
C ASP A 331 14.44 -1.53 1.25
N ALA A 332 13.61 -2.56 1.41
CA ALA A 332 12.40 -2.53 2.25
C ALA A 332 12.65 -2.03 3.69
N SER A 333 13.84 -2.31 4.24
CA SER A 333 14.30 -1.81 5.55
C SER A 333 14.40 -0.28 5.61
N SER A 334 14.74 0.38 4.50
CA SER A 334 14.83 1.84 4.43
C SER A 334 13.46 2.52 4.54
N HIS A 335 12.38 1.83 4.15
CA HIS A 335 11.04 2.38 4.24
C HIS A 335 10.52 2.36 5.68
N VAL A 336 10.65 1.21 6.34
CA VAL A 336 10.27 1.09 7.75
C VAL A 336 11.11 2.06 8.59
N HIS A 337 12.39 2.22 8.26
CA HIS A 337 13.26 3.24 8.85
C HIS A 337 12.77 4.68 8.59
N ASP A 338 12.34 5.00 7.37
CA ASP A 338 11.79 6.33 7.04
C ASP A 338 10.44 6.57 7.76
N MET A 339 9.58 5.57 7.86
CA MET A 339 8.34 5.64 8.66
C MET A 339 8.63 5.79 10.15
N GLN A 340 9.61 5.05 10.67
CA GLN A 340 10.13 5.16 12.03
C GLN A 340 10.63 6.59 12.29
N GLU A 341 11.45 7.15 11.40
CA GLU A 341 11.93 8.53 11.54
C GLU A 341 10.77 9.54 11.48
N ARG A 342 9.88 9.41 10.50
CA ARG A 342 8.78 10.37 10.29
C ARG A 342 7.77 10.37 11.43
N TYR A 343 7.40 9.19 11.92
CA TYR A 343 6.28 9.03 12.83
C TYR A 343 6.68 8.61 14.24
N VAL A 344 7.76 7.85 14.45
CA VAL A 344 8.15 7.40 15.80
C VAL A 344 9.20 8.31 16.44
N ASP A 345 10.19 8.76 15.66
CA ASP A 345 11.31 9.61 16.12
C ASP A 345 11.31 11.03 15.48
N PRO A 346 10.22 11.82 15.61
CA PRO A 346 10.04 13.06 14.86
C PRO A 346 11.08 14.15 15.18
N ILE A 347 11.67 14.13 16.39
CA ILE A 347 12.73 15.06 16.78
C ILE A 347 14.02 14.79 16.00
N SER A 348 14.40 13.51 15.87
CA SER A 348 15.55 13.08 15.07
C SER A 348 15.31 13.43 13.60
N SER A 349 14.10 13.18 13.09
CA SER A 349 13.73 13.50 11.71
C SER A 349 13.74 14.99 11.40
N ARG A 350 13.31 15.88 12.32
CA ARG A 350 13.48 17.33 12.13
C ARG A 350 14.94 17.75 12.06
N LEU A 351 15.78 17.25 12.96
CA LEU A 351 17.21 17.56 12.98
C LEU A 351 17.90 17.06 11.69
N TRP A 352 17.49 15.90 11.18
CA TRP A 352 17.98 15.35 9.93
C TRP A 352 17.53 16.15 8.71
N ARG A 353 16.25 16.58 8.64
CA ARG A 353 15.74 17.47 7.58
C ARG A 353 16.45 18.82 7.58
N ASP A 354 16.66 19.40 8.75
CA ASP A 354 17.40 20.66 8.91
C ASP A 354 18.87 20.50 8.49
N TRP A 355 19.48 19.33 8.77
CA TRP A 355 20.83 19.00 8.34
C TRP A 355 20.90 18.80 6.82
N GLN A 356 19.97 18.06 6.21
CA GLN A 356 19.89 17.87 4.77
C GLN A 356 19.67 19.18 4.02
N SER A 357 18.74 20.02 4.49
CA SER A 357 18.48 21.33 3.90
C SER A 357 19.74 22.20 3.89
N LYS A 358 20.54 22.15 4.98
CA LYS A 358 21.83 22.84 5.05
C LYS A 358 22.88 22.26 4.10
N GLN A 359 22.94 20.94 3.95
CA GLN A 359 23.83 20.30 2.99
C GLN A 359 23.47 20.69 1.55
N TRP A 360 22.19 20.69 1.19
CA TRP A 360 21.75 21.14 -0.14
C TRP A 360 21.99 22.62 -0.39
N GLU A 361 21.86 23.48 0.63
CA GLU A 361 22.26 24.89 0.51
C GLU A 361 23.77 25.06 0.31
N GLU A 362 24.61 24.26 0.99
CA GLU A 362 26.06 24.28 0.83
C GLU A 362 26.49 23.74 -0.54
N GLU A 363 25.91 22.63 -0.99
CA GLU A 363 26.14 22.08 -2.33
C GLU A 363 25.66 23.06 -3.41
N GLY A 364 24.50 23.68 -3.23
CA GLY A 364 23.98 24.72 -4.11
C GLY A 364 24.91 25.94 -4.21
N LYS A 365 25.48 26.40 -3.08
CA LYS A 365 26.50 27.46 -3.06
C LYS A 365 27.77 27.04 -3.79
N GLN A 366 28.26 25.82 -3.59
CA GLN A 366 29.44 25.32 -4.29
C GLN A 366 29.22 25.21 -5.80
N VAL A 367 28.04 24.77 -6.24
CA VAL A 367 27.66 24.71 -7.66
C VAL A 367 27.55 26.12 -8.24
N PHE A 368 26.97 27.06 -7.51
CA PHE A 368 26.88 28.47 -7.90
C PHE A 368 28.26 29.12 -8.02
N GLU A 369 29.13 28.94 -7.03
CA GLU A 369 30.52 29.42 -7.06
C GLU A 369 31.30 28.84 -8.24
N ARG A 370 31.09 27.55 -8.54
CA ARG A 370 31.70 26.89 -9.70
C ARG A 370 31.22 27.50 -11.01
N ARG A 371 29.92 27.80 -11.16
CA ARG A 371 29.37 28.52 -12.32
C ARG A 371 29.93 29.93 -12.46
N ILE A 372 30.05 30.68 -11.37
CA ILE A 372 30.65 32.03 -11.38
C ILE A 372 32.12 31.96 -11.82
N TRP A 373 32.88 30.98 -11.33
CA TRP A 373 34.27 30.77 -11.75
C TRP A 373 34.40 30.37 -13.22
N GLU A 374 33.48 29.56 -13.73
CA GLU A 374 33.43 29.20 -15.15
C GLU A 374 33.10 30.40 -16.04
N GLU A 375 32.13 31.24 -15.64
CA GLU A 375 31.80 32.48 -16.36
C GLU A 375 32.94 33.50 -16.29
N ALA A 376 33.55 33.71 -15.13
CA ALA A 376 34.72 34.57 -14.96
C ALA A 376 35.88 34.10 -15.85
N ASN A 377 36.14 32.79 -15.91
CA ASN A 377 37.17 32.23 -16.80
C ASN A 377 36.81 32.39 -18.29
N LYS A 378 35.53 32.38 -18.67
CA LYS A 378 35.09 32.71 -20.03
C LYS A 378 35.36 34.18 -20.37
N VAL A 379 35.08 35.10 -19.44
CA VAL A 379 35.34 36.54 -19.61
C VAL A 379 36.84 36.83 -19.70
N VAL A 380 37.66 36.22 -18.85
CA VAL A 380 39.14 36.36 -18.91
C VAL A 380 39.69 35.79 -20.22
N LYS A 381 39.19 34.66 -20.71
CA LYS A 381 39.56 34.12 -22.03
C LYS A 381 39.09 35.00 -23.20
N ALA A 382 37.97 35.70 -23.05
CA ALA A 382 37.49 36.67 -24.06
C ALA A 382 38.38 37.93 -24.08
N GLN A 383 38.75 38.48 -22.92
CA GLN A 383 39.66 39.63 -22.82
C GLN A 383 41.11 39.30 -23.25
N GLY A 384 41.57 38.07 -22.99
CA GLY A 384 42.86 37.58 -23.46
C GLY A 384 42.95 37.41 -24.99
N LYS A 385 41.81 37.34 -25.70
CA LYS A 385 41.77 37.36 -27.17
C LYS A 385 41.77 38.77 -27.76
N GLU A 386 41.41 39.81 -27.00
CA GLU A 386 41.47 41.22 -27.44
C GLU A 386 42.88 41.84 -27.31
N GLN A 387 43.81 41.19 -26.59
CA GLN A 387 45.19 41.67 -26.41
C GLN A 387 46.23 40.86 -27.20
N GLN A 388 45.91 40.40 -28.41
CA GLN A 388 46.94 40.06 -29.39
C GLN A 388 47.29 41.31 -30.22
N PRO A 389 48.53 41.84 -30.16
CA PRO A 389 48.89 43.03 -30.91
C PRO A 389 48.95 42.73 -32.41
N THR A 390 48.22 43.53 -33.17
CA THR A 390 48.38 43.72 -34.60
C THR A 390 49.83 44.08 -34.92
N GLY A 391 50.56 43.15 -35.53
CA GLY A 391 51.84 43.44 -36.14
C GLY A 391 51.68 44.57 -37.16
N THR A 392 52.39 45.66 -36.94
CA THR A 392 52.64 46.68 -37.96
C THR A 392 54.13 46.69 -38.25
N GLU A 393 54.45 46.20 -39.44
CA GLU A 393 55.69 46.43 -40.16
C GLU A 393 56.01 47.93 -40.19
N THR A 394 57.27 48.30 -39.96
CA THR A 394 57.86 49.45 -40.66
C THR A 394 59.34 49.19 -40.89
N THR A 395 59.70 49.34 -42.17
CA THR A 395 61.00 49.27 -42.82
C THR A 395 61.96 50.38 -42.39
N SER A 396 63.22 50.05 -42.12
CA SER A 396 64.45 50.59 -42.74
C SER A 396 65.69 49.89 -42.16
#